data_AF-A0A841HRC4-F1
#
_entry.id   AF-A0A841HRC4-F1
#
_cell.length_a   1.000
_cell.length_b   1.000
_cell.length_c   1.000
_cell.angle_alpha   90.00
_cell.angle_beta   90.00
_cell.angle_gamma   90.00
#
_symmetry.space_group_name_H-M   'P 1'
#
loop_
_entity.id
_entity.type
_entity.pdbx_description
1 polymer ?
#
loop_
_entity_poly.entity_id
_entity_poly.type
_entity_poly.pdbx_seq_one_letter_code
_entity_poly.pdbx_strand_id
1 'polypeptide(L)'
;MRSLIVLASFLAATAYASPDPLTVENTETLSATVVSIDQATRVVTLKADNGATETVQVAPDVRNLAQVKAGDKIVVRYYEGLAAQIRKKDDPAPTDVQAAGAAARAPEGQKPAGLVGTTVNSVAVIESVDKKANTVTFTNENGTHTVAVKKPEAQKFIAGLKKGDQVDITYTQALAVSVEPAK
;
A
#
# COMPACT_ATOMS: atom_id res chain seq x y z
N MET A 1 21.73 -51.89 -47.83
CA MET A 1 22.43 -50.59 -47.90
C MET A 1 21.46 -49.61 -48.54
N ARG A 2 20.97 -48.54 -47.92
CA ARG A 2 21.59 -47.61 -46.97
C ARG A 2 20.51 -47.05 -46.03
N SER A 3 20.83 -47.03 -44.73
CA SER A 3 20.09 -46.31 -43.69
C SER A 3 20.11 -44.81 -43.95
N LEU A 4 19.03 -44.10 -43.62
CA LEU A 4 19.05 -42.64 -43.42
C LEU A 4 18.40 -42.33 -42.07
N ILE A 5 19.23 -41.81 -41.15
CA ILE A 5 18.88 -41.39 -39.79
C ILE A 5 18.65 -39.87 -39.81
N VAL A 6 17.44 -39.49 -39.37
CA VAL A 6 17.03 -38.41 -38.43
C VAL A 6 17.80 -37.07 -38.44
N LEU A 7 17.04 -35.97 -38.55
CA LEU A 7 17.15 -34.85 -37.59
C LEU A 7 15.84 -34.04 -37.55
N ALA A 8 14.90 -34.44 -36.70
CA ALA A 8 13.77 -33.60 -36.33
C ALA A 8 14.22 -32.69 -35.18
N SER A 9 14.52 -31.43 -35.50
CA SER A 9 14.83 -30.40 -34.52
C SER A 9 13.58 -30.13 -33.66
N PHE A 10 13.60 -30.58 -32.41
CA PHE A 10 12.66 -30.13 -31.39
C PHE A 10 12.99 -28.68 -31.03
N LEU A 11 12.23 -27.73 -31.56
CA LEU A 11 12.15 -26.40 -30.97
C LEU A 11 11.40 -26.55 -29.64
N ALA A 12 12.15 -26.67 -28.55
CA ALA A 12 11.59 -26.49 -27.22
C ALA A 12 11.18 -25.01 -27.11
N ALA A 13 9.92 -24.71 -27.40
CA ALA A 13 9.31 -23.45 -27.01
C ALA A 13 9.27 -23.45 -25.48
N THR A 14 10.24 -22.80 -24.85
CA THR A 14 10.14 -22.43 -23.45
C THR A 14 9.00 -21.44 -23.34
N ALA A 15 7.82 -21.94 -23.00
CA ALA A 15 6.74 -21.11 -22.53
C ALA A 15 7.28 -20.34 -21.32
N TYR A 16 7.57 -19.04 -21.51
CA TYR A 16 7.80 -18.13 -20.40
C TYR A 16 6.47 -18.04 -19.65
N ALA A 17 6.33 -18.88 -18.63
CA ALA A 17 5.24 -18.78 -17.68
C ALA A 17 5.30 -17.36 -17.12
N SER A 18 4.27 -16.56 -17.43
CA SER A 18 4.11 -15.25 -16.81
C SER A 18 3.99 -15.50 -15.31
N PRO A 19 4.80 -14.85 -14.47
CA PRO A 19 4.76 -15.08 -13.04
C PRO A 19 3.37 -14.75 -12.50
N ASP A 20 2.91 -15.55 -11.55
CA ASP A 20 1.59 -15.42 -10.93
C ASP A 20 1.37 -14.01 -10.40
N PRO A 21 0.14 -13.46 -10.45
CA PRO A 21 -0.15 -12.13 -9.95
C PRO A 21 0.32 -11.96 -8.49
N LEU A 22 1.01 -10.86 -8.25
CA LEU A 22 1.52 -10.40 -6.98
C LEU A 22 0.39 -9.82 -6.14
N THR A 23 0.29 -10.19 -4.86
CA THR A 23 -0.51 -9.43 -3.87
C THR A 23 0.29 -9.22 -2.59
N VAL A 24 0.62 -7.98 -2.29
CA VAL A 24 1.31 -7.53 -1.07
C VAL A 24 0.33 -6.72 -0.24
N GLU A 25 0.33 -6.95 1.07
CA GLU A 25 -0.39 -6.11 2.02
C GLU A 25 0.55 -5.82 3.19
N ASN A 26 0.68 -4.54 3.51
CA ASN A 26 1.43 -4.01 4.62
C ASN A 26 0.44 -3.27 5.53
N THR A 27 0.58 -3.49 6.84
CA THR A 27 -0.10 -2.67 7.84
C THR A 27 0.94 -2.19 8.83
N GLU A 28 1.02 -0.88 8.99
CA GLU A 28 1.83 -0.24 10.01
C GLU A 28 0.92 0.39 11.04
N THR A 29 1.21 0.15 12.32
CA THR A 29 0.42 0.71 13.42
C THR A 29 1.30 1.62 14.23
N LEU A 30 0.91 2.89 14.27
CA LEU A 30 1.49 3.92 15.11
C LEU A 30 0.55 4.18 16.28
N SER A 31 1.11 4.40 17.46
CA SER A 31 0.35 4.69 18.67
C SER A 31 0.91 5.93 19.35
N ALA A 32 0.00 6.75 19.89
CA ALA A 32 0.36 7.87 20.73
C ALA A 32 -0.67 8.04 21.85
N THR A 33 -0.25 8.60 22.98
CA THR A 33 -1.12 8.95 24.10
C THR A 33 -1.43 10.44 24.08
N VAL A 34 -2.69 10.80 24.29
CA VAL A 34 -3.11 12.18 24.47
C VAL A 34 -2.58 12.70 25.80
N VAL A 35 -1.72 13.71 25.76
CA VAL A 35 -1.20 14.40 26.95
C VAL A 35 -2.17 15.49 27.38
N SER A 36 -2.65 16.28 26.42
CA SER A 36 -3.58 17.38 26.65
C SER A 36 -4.41 17.66 25.41
N ILE A 37 -5.58 18.26 25.61
CA ILE A 37 -6.46 18.70 24.53
C ILE A 37 -7.09 20.04 24.92
N ASP A 38 -6.94 21.04 24.05
CA ASP A 38 -7.69 22.28 24.10
C ASP A 38 -8.84 22.18 23.09
N GLN A 39 -10.06 22.06 23.59
CA GLN A 39 -11.26 21.92 22.76
C GLN A 39 -11.67 23.23 22.08
N ALA A 40 -11.33 24.39 22.66
CA ALA A 40 -11.69 25.70 22.10
C ALA A 40 -10.84 26.01 20.88
N THR A 41 -9.53 25.75 20.97
CA THR A 41 -8.60 25.93 19.85
C THR A 41 -8.43 24.66 19.00
N ARG A 42 -8.99 23.51 19.42
CA ARG A 42 -8.87 22.19 18.79
C ARG A 42 -7.41 21.73 18.63
N VAL A 43 -6.59 22.01 19.63
CA VAL A 43 -5.17 21.65 19.67
C VAL A 43 -4.97 20.43 20.58
N VAL A 44 -4.32 19.38 20.06
CA VAL A 44 -4.05 18.13 20.80
C VAL A 44 -2.54 17.91 20.91
N THR A 45 -2.06 17.66 22.12
CA THR A 45 -0.68 17.25 22.36
C THR A 45 -0.64 15.73 22.53
N LEU A 46 0.16 15.08 21.69
CA LEU A 46 0.34 13.63 21.64
C LEU A 46 1.74 13.27 22.09
N LYS A 47 1.88 12.12 22.76
CA LYS A 47 3.15 11.51 23.12
C LYS A 47 3.27 10.14 22.45
N ALA A 48 4.28 9.98 21.61
CA ALA A 48 4.60 8.70 20.99
C ALA A 48 5.32 7.76 21.98
N ASP A 49 5.37 6.47 21.65
CA ASP A 49 5.99 5.44 22.49
C ASP A 49 7.50 5.67 22.72
N ASN A 50 8.18 6.37 21.80
CA ASN A 50 9.59 6.77 21.95
C ASN A 50 9.80 7.98 22.88
N GLY A 51 8.72 8.50 23.48
CA GLY A 51 8.74 9.65 24.38
C GLY A 51 8.66 11.02 23.69
N ALA A 52 8.74 11.08 22.36
CA ALA A 52 8.56 12.32 21.61
C ALA A 52 7.14 12.86 21.78
N THR A 53 7.03 14.18 21.88
CA THR A 53 5.74 14.88 22.00
C THR A 53 5.53 15.80 20.81
N GLU A 54 4.33 15.77 20.25
CA GLU A 54 3.94 16.58 19.11
C GLU A 54 2.59 17.24 19.35
N THR A 55 2.46 18.50 18.96
CA THR A 55 1.21 19.25 19.07
C THR A 55 0.58 19.40 17.69
N VAL A 56 -0.66 18.94 17.56
CA VAL A 56 -1.38 18.86 16.29
C VAL A 56 -2.65 19.70 16.36
N GLN A 57 -2.84 20.56 15.37
CA GLN A 57 -4.10 21.26 15.14
C GLN A 57 -5.09 20.30 14.47
N VAL A 58 -6.22 20.05 15.12
CA VAL A 58 -7.25 19.15 14.59
C VAL A 58 -8.20 19.92 13.69
N ALA A 59 -8.32 19.48 12.44
CA ALA A 59 -9.18 20.11 11.45
C ALA A 59 -10.67 20.13 11.89
N PRO A 60 -11.47 21.15 11.49
CA PRO A 60 -12.87 21.30 11.93
C PRO A 60 -13.78 20.12 11.55
N ASP A 61 -13.43 19.39 10.49
CA ASP A 61 -14.19 18.30 9.92
C ASP A 61 -14.01 16.95 10.65
N VAL A 62 -13.11 16.90 11.63
CA VAL A 62 -12.96 15.78 12.57
C VAL A 62 -14.11 15.77 13.56
N ARG A 63 -14.95 14.72 13.46
CA ARG A 63 -16.08 14.47 14.36
C ARG A 63 -15.63 13.85 15.68
N ASN A 64 -16.46 13.99 16.70
CA ASN A 64 -16.30 13.37 18.03
C ASN A 64 -15.05 13.82 18.83
N LEU A 65 -14.33 14.87 18.41
CA LEU A 65 -13.16 15.40 19.16
C LEU A 65 -13.50 15.74 20.62
N ALA A 66 -14.72 16.19 20.90
CA ALA A 66 -15.22 16.48 22.25
C ALA A 66 -15.20 15.28 23.21
N GLN A 67 -15.10 14.05 22.70
CA GLN A 67 -15.01 12.82 23.50
C GLN A 67 -13.57 12.46 23.89
N VAL A 68 -12.57 13.07 23.24
CA VAL A 68 -11.14 12.82 23.48
C VAL A 68 -10.69 13.55 24.75
N LYS A 69 -9.92 12.86 25.59
CA LYS A 69 -9.35 13.41 26.83
C LYS A 69 -7.91 12.98 27.03
N ALA A 70 -7.21 13.65 27.94
CA ALA A 70 -5.89 13.24 28.37
C ALA A 70 -5.90 11.79 28.87
N GLY A 71 -4.88 11.02 28.49
CA GLY A 71 -4.75 9.59 28.76
C GLY A 71 -5.31 8.68 27.66
N ASP A 72 -6.15 9.18 26.76
CA ASP A 72 -6.65 8.36 25.64
C ASP A 72 -5.52 7.94 24.71
N LYS A 73 -5.65 6.76 24.10
CA LYS A 73 -4.67 6.24 23.14
C LYS A 73 -5.19 6.48 21.73
N ILE A 74 -4.43 7.21 20.94
CA ILE A 74 -4.66 7.34 19.51
C ILE A 74 -3.90 6.22 18.80
N VAL A 75 -4.62 5.49 17.96
CA VAL A 75 -4.06 4.46 17.10
C VAL A 75 -4.24 4.91 15.67
N VAL A 76 -3.12 5.04 14.96
CA VAL A 76 -3.09 5.32 13.53
C VAL A 76 -2.61 4.07 12.83
N ARG A 77 -3.41 3.56 11.91
CA ARG A 77 -3.07 2.39 11.09
C ARG A 77 -2.93 2.83 9.65
N TYR A 78 -1.74 2.65 9.12
CA TYR A 78 -1.48 2.81 7.70
C TYR A 78 -1.58 1.43 7.04
N TYR A 79 -2.49 1.31 6.09
CA TYR A 79 -2.70 0.13 5.27
C TYR A 79 -2.21 0.43 3.86
N GLU A 80 -1.39 -0.45 3.34
CA GLU A 80 -0.91 -0.39 1.96
C GLU A 80 -1.09 -1.77 1.34
N GLY A 81 -1.79 -1.84 0.22
CA GLY A 81 -1.99 -3.03 -0.59
C GLY A 81 -1.47 -2.78 -2.00
N LEU A 82 -0.71 -3.74 -2.55
CA LEU A 82 -0.28 -3.74 -3.94
C LEU A 82 -0.64 -5.07 -4.57
N ALA A 83 -1.54 -5.06 -5.53
CA ALA A 83 -1.69 -6.15 -6.47
C ALA A 83 -1.00 -5.79 -7.79
N ALA A 84 -0.24 -6.71 -8.38
CA ALA A 84 0.46 -6.46 -9.64
C ALA A 84 0.47 -7.71 -10.54
N GLN A 85 0.36 -7.52 -11.84
CA GLN A 85 0.56 -8.57 -12.84
C GLN A 85 1.45 -8.07 -13.97
N ILE A 86 2.25 -8.96 -14.56
CA ILE A 86 3.03 -8.60 -15.75
C ILE A 86 2.10 -8.40 -16.92
N ARG A 87 2.24 -7.25 -17.58
CA ARG A 87 1.49 -6.92 -18.78
C ARG A 87 2.17 -7.55 -20.00
N LYS A 88 1.40 -8.21 -20.88
CA LYS A 88 1.93 -8.65 -22.18
C LYS A 88 1.87 -7.49 -23.17
N LYS A 89 2.82 -7.50 -24.11
CA LYS A 89 3.03 -6.41 -25.09
C LYS A 89 1.78 -6.07 -25.92
N ASP A 90 0.82 -6.99 -26.07
CA ASP A 90 -0.39 -6.81 -26.85
C ASP A 90 -1.67 -6.69 -26.00
N ASP A 91 -1.55 -6.71 -24.66
CA ASP A 91 -2.71 -6.57 -23.79
C ASP A 91 -3.23 -5.12 -23.83
N PRO A 92 -4.56 -4.91 -23.98
CA PRO A 92 -5.15 -3.59 -23.92
C PRO A 92 -4.85 -2.92 -22.58
N ALA A 93 -4.68 -1.60 -22.59
CA ALA A 93 -4.43 -0.87 -21.34
C ALA A 93 -5.65 -0.99 -20.40
N PRO A 94 -5.43 -0.98 -19.07
CA PRO A 94 -6.53 -0.93 -18.13
C PRO A 94 -7.48 0.22 -18.46
N THR A 95 -8.76 -0.07 -18.65
CA THR A 95 -9.78 0.92 -19.01
C THR A 95 -10.25 1.75 -17.82
N ASP A 96 -10.00 1.28 -16.60
CA ASP A 96 -10.24 2.01 -15.36
C ASP A 96 -8.91 2.46 -14.77
N VAL A 97 -8.40 3.61 -15.19
CA VAL A 97 -7.49 4.41 -14.37
C VAL A 97 -8.36 5.32 -13.51
N GLN A 98 -8.92 4.76 -12.46
CA GLN A 98 -9.78 5.50 -11.53
C GLN A 98 -9.19 5.44 -10.14
N ALA A 99 -8.89 6.62 -9.60
CA ALA A 99 -8.69 6.78 -8.17
C ALA A 99 -10.05 6.63 -7.48
N ALA A 100 -10.40 5.42 -7.05
CA ALA A 100 -11.56 5.20 -6.21
C ALA A 100 -11.16 5.55 -4.76
N GLY A 101 -11.51 6.77 -4.33
CA GLY A 101 -11.30 7.24 -2.98
C GLY A 101 -12.48 6.89 -2.07
N ALA A 102 -12.25 6.23 -0.94
CA ALA A 102 -13.24 6.03 0.11
C ALA A 102 -12.84 6.81 1.36
N ALA A 103 -13.63 7.82 1.73
CA ALA A 103 -13.50 8.53 3.00
C ALA A 103 -14.69 8.16 3.90
N ALA A 104 -14.42 7.54 5.05
CA ALA A 104 -15.42 7.20 6.04
C ALA A 104 -15.06 7.83 7.38
N ARG A 105 -16.08 8.23 8.14
CA ARG A 105 -15.93 8.79 9.49
C ARG A 105 -16.91 8.09 10.42
N ALA A 106 -16.53 7.98 11.69
CA ALA A 106 -17.44 7.48 12.72
C ALA A 106 -18.72 8.35 12.78
N PRO A 107 -19.91 7.74 12.96
CA PRO A 107 -21.13 8.48 13.25
C PRO A 107 -20.99 9.35 14.50
N GLU A 108 -21.82 10.38 14.61
CA GLU A 108 -21.86 11.22 15.80
C GLU A 108 -22.22 10.38 17.04
N GLY A 109 -21.53 10.64 18.16
CA GLY A 109 -21.72 9.92 19.41
C GLY A 109 -21.01 8.57 19.50
N GLN A 110 -20.45 8.04 18.41
CA GLN A 110 -19.52 6.91 18.46
C GLN A 110 -18.09 7.39 18.78
N LYS A 111 -17.21 6.43 19.11
CA LYS A 111 -15.79 6.73 19.34
C LYS A 111 -15.17 7.42 18.10
N PRO A 112 -14.29 8.41 18.29
CA PRO A 112 -13.62 9.06 17.17
C PRO A 112 -12.87 8.05 16.31
N ALA A 113 -13.26 7.95 15.03
CA ALA A 113 -12.55 7.18 14.03
C ALA A 113 -12.75 7.78 12.63
N GLY A 114 -11.78 7.56 11.77
CA GLY A 114 -11.80 7.95 10.37
C GLY A 114 -10.98 6.99 9.51
N LEU A 115 -11.38 6.87 8.25
CA LEU A 115 -10.66 6.13 7.22
C LEU A 115 -10.59 7.02 5.99
N VAL A 116 -9.40 7.19 5.45
CA VAL A 116 -9.21 7.79 4.13
C VAL A 116 -8.42 6.79 3.31
N GLY A 117 -9.02 6.27 2.25
CA GLY A 117 -8.40 5.32 1.34
C GLY A 117 -8.45 5.80 -0.10
N THR A 118 -7.43 5.43 -0.87
CA THR A 118 -7.35 5.61 -2.31
C THR A 118 -6.91 4.31 -2.96
N THR A 119 -7.68 3.83 -3.92
CA THR A 119 -7.31 2.72 -4.81
C THR A 119 -7.00 3.27 -6.18
N VAL A 120 -5.85 2.90 -6.75
CA VAL A 120 -5.39 3.33 -8.07
C VAL A 120 -5.10 2.09 -8.91
N ASN A 121 -5.77 1.99 -10.05
CA ASN A 121 -5.48 1.00 -11.07
C ASN A 121 -4.70 1.71 -12.18
N SER A 122 -3.47 1.26 -12.49
CA SER A 122 -2.64 1.95 -13.48
C SER A 122 -1.57 1.04 -14.06
N VAL A 123 -0.97 1.45 -15.17
CA VAL A 123 0.26 0.84 -15.67
C VAL A 123 1.42 1.44 -14.90
N ALA A 124 2.27 0.60 -14.33
CA ALA A 124 3.52 1.03 -13.72
C ALA A 124 4.72 0.47 -14.49
N VAL A 125 5.78 1.29 -14.55
CA VAL A 125 7.08 0.90 -15.11
C VAL A 125 8.02 0.60 -13.96
N ILE A 126 8.61 -0.60 -13.97
CA ILE A 126 9.60 -0.97 -12.96
C ILE A 126 10.89 -0.19 -13.18
N GLU A 127 11.33 0.55 -12.17
CA GLU A 127 12.60 1.30 -12.20
C GLU A 127 13.76 0.46 -11.64
N SER A 128 13.51 -0.23 -10.52
CA SER A 128 14.50 -1.08 -9.88
C SER A 128 13.88 -2.15 -8.99
N VAL A 129 14.60 -3.26 -8.82
CA VAL A 129 14.28 -4.33 -7.88
C VAL A 129 15.51 -4.61 -7.03
N ASP A 130 15.40 -4.44 -5.72
CA ASP A 130 16.42 -4.87 -4.77
C ASP A 130 16.01 -6.20 -4.13
N LYS A 131 16.68 -7.28 -4.54
CA LYS A 131 16.43 -8.64 -4.04
C LYS A 131 17.00 -8.87 -2.63
N LYS A 132 17.96 -8.05 -2.17
CA LYS A 132 18.54 -8.16 -0.83
C LYS A 132 17.67 -7.44 0.18
N ALA A 133 17.22 -6.23 -0.16
CA ALA A 133 16.31 -5.45 0.67
C ALA A 133 14.83 -5.86 0.51
N ASN A 134 14.53 -6.72 -0.48
CA ASN A 134 13.17 -7.08 -0.89
C ASN A 134 12.32 -5.84 -1.18
N THR A 135 12.84 -4.90 -1.96
CA THR A 135 12.11 -3.68 -2.34
C THR A 135 11.94 -3.59 -3.86
N VAL A 136 10.83 -3.00 -4.28
CA VAL A 136 10.56 -2.69 -5.70
C VAL A 136 10.30 -1.19 -5.81
N THR A 137 10.92 -0.55 -6.80
CA THR A 137 10.66 0.84 -7.15
C THR A 137 10.01 0.87 -8.52
N PHE A 138 8.87 1.57 -8.61
CA PHE A 138 8.12 1.70 -9.85
C PHE A 138 7.59 3.12 -10.02
N THR A 139 7.37 3.52 -11.27
CA THR A 139 6.78 4.80 -11.62
C THR A 139 5.41 4.57 -12.26
N ASN A 140 4.39 5.27 -11.77
CA ASN A 140 3.06 5.36 -12.38
C ASN A 140 2.70 6.83 -12.62
N GLU A 141 1.46 7.11 -13.04
CA GLU A 141 0.98 8.48 -13.31
C GLU A 141 1.00 9.41 -12.07
N ASN A 142 1.02 8.84 -10.86
CA ASN A 142 1.06 9.58 -9.59
C ASN A 142 2.49 9.82 -9.07
N GLY A 143 3.51 9.28 -9.74
CA GLY A 143 4.92 9.46 -9.42
C GLY A 143 5.67 8.15 -9.18
N THR A 144 6.84 8.27 -8.56
CA THR A 144 7.71 7.13 -8.23
C THR A 144 7.44 6.65 -6.82
N HIS A 145 7.22 5.35 -6.67
CA HIS A 145 6.91 4.68 -5.41
C HIS A 145 7.92 3.56 -5.14
N THR A 146 8.27 3.37 -3.87
CA THR A 146 9.11 2.24 -3.42
C THR A 146 8.34 1.45 -2.38
N VAL A 147 8.16 0.15 -2.62
CA VAL A 147 7.39 -0.75 -1.75
C VAL A 147 8.28 -1.87 -1.25
N ALA A 148 8.21 -2.13 0.06
CA ALA A 148 8.85 -3.28 0.69
C ALA A 148 7.97 -4.52 0.57
N VAL A 149 8.56 -5.61 0.09
CA VAL A 149 7.89 -6.87 -0.22
C VAL A 149 8.21 -7.89 0.87
N LYS A 150 7.28 -8.04 1.81
CA LYS A 150 7.45 -8.91 2.98
C LYS A 150 7.06 -10.36 2.73
N LYS A 151 6.09 -10.62 1.85
CA LYS A 151 5.56 -11.98 1.59
C LYS A 151 6.53 -12.79 0.72
N PRO A 152 6.92 -14.03 1.08
CA PRO A 152 7.87 -14.84 0.30
C PRO A 152 7.43 -15.12 -1.14
N GLU A 153 6.13 -15.33 -1.37
CA GLU A 153 5.55 -15.56 -2.71
C GLU A 153 5.71 -14.31 -3.57
N ALA A 154 5.52 -13.15 -2.94
CA ALA A 154 5.70 -11.85 -3.57
C ALA A 154 7.17 -11.54 -3.89
N GLN A 155 8.10 -12.00 -3.06
CA GLN A 155 9.53 -11.90 -3.32
C GLN A 155 9.96 -12.71 -4.55
N LYS A 156 9.34 -13.88 -4.78
CA LYS A 156 9.58 -14.69 -5.99
C LYS A 156 9.11 -13.98 -7.25
N PHE A 157 7.96 -13.30 -7.19
CA PHE A 157 7.45 -12.51 -8.30
C PHE A 157 8.42 -11.38 -8.69
N ILE A 158 8.81 -10.54 -7.73
CA ILE A 158 9.70 -9.41 -8.02
C ILE A 158 11.08 -9.88 -8.50
N ALA A 159 11.53 -11.08 -8.11
CA ALA A 159 12.80 -11.62 -8.55
C ALA A 159 12.87 -11.86 -10.08
N GLY A 160 11.71 -12.04 -10.73
CA GLY A 160 11.57 -12.17 -12.17
C GLY A 160 11.55 -10.85 -12.94
N LEU A 161 11.20 -9.74 -12.26
CA LEU A 161 11.05 -8.42 -12.86
C LEU A 161 12.41 -7.78 -13.20
N LYS A 162 12.39 -6.90 -14.19
CA LYS A 162 13.54 -6.12 -14.65
C LYS A 162 13.13 -4.66 -14.85
N LYS A 163 14.13 -3.79 -14.83
CA LYS A 163 13.93 -2.38 -15.19
C LYS A 163 13.31 -2.27 -16.58
N GLY A 164 12.26 -1.47 -16.69
CA GLY A 164 11.50 -1.25 -17.92
C GLY A 164 10.33 -2.21 -18.14
N ASP A 165 10.16 -3.23 -17.30
CA ASP A 165 8.96 -4.08 -17.35
C ASP A 165 7.73 -3.23 -17.06
N GLN A 166 6.68 -3.44 -17.86
CA GLN A 166 5.37 -2.86 -17.64
C GLN A 166 4.51 -3.85 -16.86
N VAL A 167 3.95 -3.39 -15.77
CA VAL A 167 3.06 -4.16 -14.91
C VAL A 167 1.75 -3.41 -14.77
N ASP A 168 0.64 -4.14 -14.86
CA ASP A 168 -0.64 -3.59 -14.41
C ASP A 168 -0.65 -3.68 -12.89
N ILE A 169 -0.87 -2.54 -12.23
CA ILE A 169 -0.91 -2.45 -10.77
C ILE A 169 -2.28 -1.98 -10.30
N THR A 170 -2.75 -2.58 -9.23
CA THR A 170 -3.78 -2.05 -8.36
C THR A 170 -3.11 -1.71 -7.04
N TYR A 171 -2.96 -0.43 -6.76
CA TYR A 171 -2.33 0.08 -5.57
C TYR A 171 -3.39 0.73 -4.66
N THR A 172 -3.53 0.20 -3.46
CA THR A 172 -4.46 0.71 -2.45
C THR A 172 -3.68 1.23 -1.26
N GLN A 173 -3.92 2.47 -0.88
CA GLN A 173 -3.43 3.03 0.38
C GLN A 173 -4.62 3.45 1.22
N ALA A 174 -4.58 3.22 2.51
CA ALA A 174 -5.59 3.71 3.43
C ALA A 174 -5.00 4.07 4.79
N LEU A 175 -5.34 5.25 5.28
CA LEU A 175 -5.03 5.70 6.62
C LEU A 175 -6.29 5.58 7.48
N ALA A 176 -6.24 4.74 8.50
CA ALA A 176 -7.27 4.65 9.52
C ALA A 176 -6.78 5.29 10.82
N VAL A 177 -7.61 6.12 11.44
CA VAL A 177 -7.34 6.70 12.75
C VAL A 177 -8.46 6.29 13.68
N SER A 178 -8.12 5.89 14.91
CA SER A 178 -9.09 5.58 15.95
C SER A 178 -8.59 6.02 17.32
N VAL A 179 -9.50 6.40 18.20
CA VAL A 179 -9.20 6.72 19.59
C VAL A 179 -9.75 5.64 20.51
N GLU A 180 -8.86 5.05 21.31
CA GLU A 180 -9.17 4.11 22.37
C GLU A 180 -9.18 4.85 23.72
N PRO A 181 -10.21 4.66 24.56
CA PRO A 181 -10.23 5.27 25.89
C PRO A 181 -9.07 4.80 26.76
N ALA A 182 -8.56 5.70 27.61
CA ALA A 182 -7.71 5.31 28.73
C ALA A 182 -8.38 4.17 29.54
N LYS A 183 -7.61 3.13 29.88
CA LYS A 183 -8.04 2.08 30.82
C LYS A 183 -8.12 2.61 32.24
#